data_AF-A0A1Q8YKP8-F1
#
_entry.id   AF-A0A1Q8YKP8-F1
#
_cell.length_a   1.000
_cell.length_b   1.000
_cell.length_c   1.000
_cell.angle_alpha   90.00
_cell.angle_beta   90.00
_cell.angle_gamma   90.00
#
_symmetry.space_group_name_H-M   'P 1'
#
loop_
_entity.id
_entity.type
_entity.pdbx_description
1 polymer ?
#
loop_
_entity_poly.entity_id
_entity_poly.type
_entity_poly.pdbx_seq_one_letter_code
_entity_poly.pdbx_strand_id
1 'polypeptide(L)'
;MTEVDPARSSLLFERFISRERNEPPDIHVDFEHQRREEVIQYIYAKYGRDRAALTAVAISYRLRSSLRDVGRALGVDEALITAMAKEHPGMHSRAVLAGRLQAALERLGPAFVKPPDHLLALWLDLSRQLQGFARHLSQHPGGFELTRGPLTRLVPVENAAMPERSIIQWDKDDLDAMGLLKVDVLALGMLSAIQRCLAWVSTRRGHPLRMQDIPADDPATFDMVCAADTVGVFQIESRAQMSMLARLQPRCFYDLVVAVAIVRPGPIQGGMVHPYLKARAQPDQVSYASPALKEVLKRTLGVPIFQEQVMQVAMAAADFSPGEADQLRRSMAAWKRKGGVHVFDDRMTSGMLKNGYTAEFAQALFKQIEGFGEYGFPESHAASFALLVWASCWLKRHEPACFLAALLNSQPMGFYGPSQLVQDARRHGVTVLAVDVTCSDWDCTLQTTGVRTDGPPSSAQANESMKLMAQVAQVPVKGTRPIPL
;
A
#
# COMPACT_ATOMS: atom_id res chain seq x y z
N MET A 1 18.81 -3.69 9.48
CA MET A 1 17.56 -4.41 9.12
C MET A 1 16.39 -3.47 9.02
N THR A 2 16.21 -2.56 9.97
CA THR A 2 15.27 -1.44 9.86
C THR A 2 16.02 -0.11 9.86
N GLU A 3 15.46 0.89 9.18
CA GLU A 3 15.95 2.29 9.14
C GLU A 3 15.20 3.20 10.13
N VAL A 4 14.17 2.68 10.81
CA VAL A 4 13.47 3.41 11.87
C VAL A 4 14.25 3.26 13.17
N ASP A 5 14.67 4.39 13.75
CA ASP A 5 15.34 4.43 15.05
C ASP A 5 14.38 3.98 16.15
N PRO A 6 14.59 2.79 16.78
CA PRO A 6 13.72 2.28 17.82
C PRO A 6 13.69 3.18 19.05
N ALA A 7 14.74 3.96 19.31
CA ALA A 7 14.79 4.88 20.46
C ALA A 7 13.88 6.10 20.26
N ARG A 8 13.50 6.42 19.02
CA ARG A 8 12.61 7.55 18.68
C ARG A 8 11.15 7.15 18.52
N SER A 9 10.84 5.86 18.68
CA SER A 9 9.51 5.30 18.44
C SER A 9 9.11 4.35 19.57
N SER A 10 7.89 4.48 20.09
CA SER A 10 7.38 3.59 21.15
C SER A 10 6.92 2.24 20.60
N LEU A 11 7.81 1.53 19.91
CA LEU A 11 7.53 0.24 19.27
C LEU A 11 7.52 -0.87 20.31
N LEU A 12 6.44 -1.67 20.32
CA LEU A 12 6.35 -2.88 21.13
C LEU A 12 7.21 -3.98 20.50
N PHE A 13 8.32 -4.35 21.14
CA PHE A 13 9.18 -5.43 20.64
C PHE A 13 8.46 -6.78 20.65
N GLU A 14 7.56 -6.98 21.61
CA GLU A 14 6.70 -8.17 21.74
C GLU A 14 5.85 -8.41 20.49
N ARG A 15 5.56 -7.35 19.73
CA ARG A 15 4.91 -7.44 18.43
C ARG A 15 5.79 -8.17 17.41
N PHE A 16 7.10 -7.92 17.41
CA PHE A 16 8.04 -8.55 16.50
C PHE A 16 8.37 -9.99 16.94
N ILE A 17 8.76 -10.19 18.19
CA ILE A 17 9.05 -11.52 18.75
C ILE A 17 8.46 -11.64 20.16
N SER A 18 7.78 -12.74 20.44
CA SER A 18 7.18 -13.02 21.76
C SER A 18 7.60 -14.40 22.22
N ARG A 19 7.98 -14.47 23.50
CA ARG A 19 8.31 -15.74 24.18
C ARG A 19 7.13 -16.71 24.22
N GLU A 20 5.90 -16.19 24.22
CA GLU A 20 4.69 -17.01 24.32
C GLU A 20 4.25 -17.60 22.98
N ARG A 21 4.72 -17.05 21.84
CA ARG A 21 4.31 -17.51 20.51
C ARG A 21 5.04 -18.76 20.05
N ASN A 22 6.34 -18.88 20.36
CA ASN A 22 7.21 -19.91 19.78
C ASN A 22 7.06 -20.06 18.25
N GLU A 23 6.77 -18.96 17.57
CA GLU A 23 6.59 -18.84 16.11
C GLU A 23 7.82 -18.11 15.53
N PRO A 24 8.29 -18.47 14.32
CA PRO A 24 9.34 -17.71 13.65
C PRO A 24 8.85 -16.28 13.32
N PRO A 25 9.72 -15.25 13.43
CA PRO A 25 9.35 -13.89 13.04
C PRO A 25 9.18 -13.79 11.52
N ASP A 26 8.14 -13.09 11.08
CA ASP A 26 7.91 -12.77 9.66
C ASP A 26 8.68 -11.48 9.31
N ILE A 27 9.66 -11.58 8.41
CA ILE A 27 10.53 -10.46 8.02
C ILE A 27 10.25 -10.10 6.56
N HIS A 28 9.76 -8.88 6.36
CA HIS A 28 9.49 -8.32 5.03
C HIS A 28 10.52 -7.24 4.73
N VAL A 29 11.11 -7.29 3.55
CA VAL A 29 12.08 -6.28 3.10
C VAL A 29 11.63 -5.72 1.77
N ASP A 30 11.47 -4.39 1.72
CA ASP A 30 11.15 -3.64 0.50
C ASP A 30 12.43 -3.28 -0.25
N PHE A 31 12.51 -3.67 -1.52
CA PHE A 31 13.60 -3.34 -2.43
C PHE A 31 13.13 -2.42 -3.56
N GLU A 32 14.08 -1.80 -4.25
CA GLU A 32 13.82 -1.12 -5.53
C GLU A 32 13.14 -2.09 -6.49
N HIS A 33 11.95 -1.74 -6.98
CA HIS A 33 11.17 -2.59 -7.89
C HIS A 33 12.00 -3.10 -9.09
N GLN A 34 12.80 -2.23 -9.69
CA GLN A 34 13.60 -2.57 -10.87
C GLN A 34 14.78 -3.50 -10.57
N ARG A 35 15.21 -3.58 -9.31
CA ARG A 35 16.36 -4.41 -8.87
C ARG A 35 15.93 -5.64 -8.06
N ARG A 36 14.63 -5.87 -7.90
CA ARG A 36 14.11 -7.04 -7.18
C ARG A 36 14.58 -8.36 -7.78
N GLU A 37 14.76 -8.42 -9.10
CA GLU A 37 15.29 -9.61 -9.76
C GLU A 37 16.71 -9.95 -9.30
N GLU A 38 17.58 -8.96 -9.13
CA GLU A 38 18.94 -9.16 -8.60
C GLU A 38 18.91 -9.83 -7.22
N VAL A 39 17.97 -9.42 -6.37
CA VAL A 39 17.81 -9.97 -5.01
C VAL A 39 17.30 -11.41 -5.05
N ILE A 40 16.33 -11.71 -5.91
CA ILE A 40 15.81 -13.08 -6.10
C ILE A 40 16.93 -14.00 -6.57
N GLN A 41 17.71 -13.58 -7.58
CA GLN A 41 18.82 -14.38 -8.09
C GLN A 41 19.94 -14.54 -7.07
N TYR A 42 20.22 -13.51 -6.26
CA TYR A 42 21.14 -13.63 -5.14
C TYR A 42 20.69 -14.70 -4.13
N ILE A 43 19.40 -14.77 -3.80
CA ILE A 43 18.87 -15.79 -2.89
C ILE A 43 19.06 -17.19 -3.49
N TYR A 44 18.74 -17.38 -4.77
CA TYR A 44 18.99 -18.66 -5.45
C TYR A 44 20.47 -19.03 -5.47
N ALA A 45 21.37 -18.09 -5.76
CA ALA A 45 22.81 -18.34 -5.79
C ALA A 45 23.37 -18.70 -4.40
N LYS A 46 22.87 -18.02 -3.35
CA LYS A 46 23.36 -18.20 -1.98
C LYS A 46 22.84 -19.47 -1.32
N TYR A 47 21.55 -19.75 -1.48
CA TYR A 47 20.90 -20.86 -0.78
C TYR A 47 20.70 -22.10 -1.67
N GLY A 48 20.85 -21.99 -2.98
CA GLY A 48 20.64 -23.08 -3.94
C GLY A 48 19.18 -23.19 -4.37
N ARG A 49 18.95 -23.38 -5.66
CA ARG A 49 17.61 -23.50 -6.25
C ARG A 49 16.81 -24.71 -5.76
N ASP A 50 17.48 -25.74 -5.28
CA ASP A 50 16.87 -26.92 -4.70
C ASP A 50 16.29 -26.66 -3.30
N ARG A 51 16.65 -25.53 -2.65
CA ARG A 51 16.30 -25.19 -1.26
C ARG A 51 15.55 -23.87 -1.11
N ALA A 52 15.34 -23.16 -2.21
CA ALA A 52 14.87 -21.81 -2.23
C ALA A 52 13.85 -21.67 -3.38
N ALA A 53 12.64 -21.20 -3.11
CA ALA A 53 11.60 -21.01 -4.13
C ALA A 53 10.58 -19.96 -3.72
N LEU A 54 9.89 -19.41 -4.72
CA LEU A 54 8.77 -18.51 -4.51
C LEU A 54 7.53 -19.29 -4.08
N THR A 55 6.68 -18.67 -3.28
CA THR A 55 5.43 -19.26 -2.83
C THR A 55 4.31 -18.98 -3.84
N ALA A 56 3.28 -19.82 -3.84
CA ALA A 56 2.11 -19.60 -4.67
C ALA A 56 1.08 -18.69 -3.98
N VAL A 57 0.14 -18.22 -4.80
CA VAL A 57 -1.12 -17.64 -4.35
C VAL A 57 -2.21 -18.49 -4.98
N ALA A 58 -2.96 -19.21 -4.15
CA ALA A 58 -4.14 -19.94 -4.58
C ALA A 58 -5.27 -18.95 -4.89
N ILE A 59 -5.53 -18.71 -6.18
CA ILE A 59 -6.62 -17.82 -6.60
C ILE A 59 -7.89 -18.63 -6.73
N SER A 60 -8.90 -18.27 -5.94
CA SER A 60 -10.27 -18.77 -6.10
C SER A 60 -11.14 -17.81 -6.91
N TYR A 61 -12.19 -18.35 -7.51
CA TYR A 61 -13.21 -17.57 -8.19
C TYR A 61 -13.92 -16.65 -7.20
N ARG A 62 -13.78 -15.34 -7.42
CA ARG A 62 -14.64 -14.31 -6.83
C ARG A 62 -15.73 -13.95 -7.83
N LEU A 63 -16.82 -13.36 -7.35
CA LEU A 63 -17.97 -13.04 -8.19
C LEU A 63 -17.59 -12.33 -9.50
N ARG A 64 -16.69 -11.34 -9.47
CA ARG A 64 -16.26 -10.61 -10.66
C ARG A 64 -15.62 -11.51 -11.72
N SER A 65 -14.70 -12.38 -11.30
CA SER A 65 -14.08 -13.37 -12.20
C SER A 65 -15.09 -14.41 -12.67
N SER A 66 -16.00 -14.86 -11.80
CA SER A 66 -17.04 -15.84 -12.15
C SER A 66 -17.99 -15.27 -13.20
N LEU A 67 -18.51 -14.05 -13.01
CA LEU A 67 -19.39 -13.37 -13.97
C LEU A 67 -18.72 -13.23 -15.35
N ARG A 68 -17.42 -12.94 -15.38
CA ARG A 68 -16.66 -12.80 -16.63
C ARG A 68 -16.47 -14.13 -17.34
N ASP A 69 -15.91 -15.12 -16.65
CA ASP A 69 -15.51 -16.38 -17.26
C ASP A 69 -16.76 -17.21 -17.65
N VAL A 70 -17.78 -17.27 -16.78
CA VAL A 70 -19.06 -17.93 -17.10
C VAL A 70 -19.83 -17.18 -18.19
N GLY A 71 -19.84 -15.85 -18.15
CA GLY A 71 -20.52 -15.03 -19.17
C GLY A 71 -19.94 -15.28 -20.56
N ARG A 72 -18.61 -15.28 -20.68
CA ARG A 72 -17.93 -15.60 -21.94
C ARG A 72 -18.21 -17.03 -22.40
N ALA A 73 -18.21 -18.00 -21.50
CA ALA A 73 -18.51 -19.40 -21.83
C ALA A 73 -19.94 -19.59 -22.36
N LEU A 74 -20.91 -18.83 -21.82
CA LEU A 74 -22.31 -18.86 -22.25
C LEU A 74 -22.61 -17.97 -23.47
N GLY A 75 -21.61 -17.26 -24.01
CA GLY A 75 -21.81 -16.34 -25.14
C GLY A 75 -22.56 -15.06 -24.78
N VAL A 76 -22.52 -14.63 -23.51
CA VAL A 76 -23.05 -13.32 -23.10
C VAL A 76 -22.17 -12.22 -23.69
N ASP A 77 -22.81 -11.16 -24.21
CA ASP A 77 -22.10 -10.01 -24.78
C ASP A 77 -21.15 -9.34 -23.77
N GLU A 78 -19.93 -9.02 -24.21
CA GLU A 78 -18.86 -8.47 -23.36
C GLU A 78 -19.24 -7.10 -22.75
N ALA A 79 -20.10 -6.31 -23.41
CA ALA A 79 -20.59 -5.05 -22.86
C ALA A 79 -21.47 -5.27 -21.62
N LEU A 80 -22.32 -6.30 -21.66
CA LEU A 80 -23.15 -6.70 -20.51
C LEU A 80 -22.30 -7.32 -19.40
N ILE A 81 -21.35 -8.19 -19.75
CA ILE A 81 -20.37 -8.73 -18.79
C ILE A 81 -19.62 -7.59 -18.09
N THR A 82 -19.11 -6.62 -18.86
CA THR A 82 -18.37 -5.47 -18.32
C THR A 82 -19.25 -4.58 -17.44
N ALA A 83 -20.52 -4.42 -17.80
CA ALA A 83 -21.49 -3.68 -16.99
C ALA A 83 -21.76 -4.37 -15.64
N MET A 84 -21.87 -5.70 -15.64
CA MET A 84 -22.10 -6.50 -14.44
C MET A 84 -20.85 -6.66 -13.56
N ALA A 85 -19.67 -6.79 -14.18
CA ALA A 85 -18.40 -7.08 -13.52
C ALA A 85 -17.75 -5.89 -12.78
N LYS A 86 -18.48 -4.78 -12.56
CA LYS A 86 -18.05 -3.69 -11.67
C LYS A 86 -18.30 -4.07 -10.21
N GLU A 87 -17.33 -3.81 -9.33
CA GLU A 87 -17.42 -4.18 -7.92
C GLU A 87 -18.40 -3.29 -7.14
N HIS A 88 -19.20 -3.89 -6.27
CA HIS A 88 -20.16 -3.23 -5.38
C HIS A 88 -20.35 -4.02 -4.06
N PRO A 89 -20.48 -3.37 -2.89
CA PRO A 89 -20.83 -4.04 -1.64
C PRO A 89 -22.15 -4.83 -1.74
N GLY A 90 -22.26 -5.98 -1.04
CA GLY A 90 -23.51 -6.78 -0.95
C GLY A 90 -23.77 -7.75 -2.11
N MET A 91 -22.80 -7.93 -2.99
CA MET A 91 -22.88 -8.67 -4.26
C MET A 91 -23.16 -10.19 -4.17
N HIS A 92 -23.35 -10.75 -2.97
CA HIS A 92 -23.50 -12.20 -2.76
C HIS A 92 -24.94 -12.70 -2.90
N SER A 93 -25.95 -11.83 -2.91
CA SER A 93 -27.36 -12.23 -2.97
C SER A 93 -27.89 -12.28 -4.42
N ARG A 94 -28.78 -13.23 -4.70
CA ARG A 94 -29.39 -13.40 -6.03
C ARG A 94 -30.25 -12.20 -6.40
N ALA A 95 -30.98 -11.65 -5.42
CA ALA A 95 -31.80 -10.46 -5.59
C ALA A 95 -30.97 -9.24 -5.99
N VAL A 96 -29.80 -9.04 -5.35
CA VAL A 96 -28.89 -7.94 -5.71
C VAL A 96 -28.34 -8.11 -7.13
N LEU A 97 -27.97 -9.34 -7.52
CA LEU A 97 -27.51 -9.61 -8.88
C LEU A 97 -28.60 -9.38 -9.93
N ALA A 98 -29.84 -9.76 -9.65
CA ALA A 98 -30.97 -9.54 -10.55
C ALA A 98 -31.26 -8.04 -10.73
N GLY A 99 -31.30 -7.26 -9.65
CA GLY A 99 -31.48 -5.81 -9.73
C GLY A 99 -30.34 -5.12 -10.50
N ARG A 100 -29.11 -5.62 -10.35
CA ARG A 100 -27.96 -5.11 -11.12
C ARG A 100 -28.01 -5.47 -12.59
N LEU A 101 -28.49 -6.67 -12.93
CA LEU A 101 -28.69 -7.07 -14.32
C LEU A 101 -29.67 -6.12 -15.01
N GLN A 102 -30.76 -5.78 -14.33
CA GLN A 102 -31.73 -4.80 -14.82
C GLN A 102 -31.07 -3.42 -15.06
N ALA A 103 -30.36 -2.88 -14.05
CA ALA A 103 -29.65 -1.60 -14.19
C ALA A 103 -28.54 -1.63 -15.25
N ALA A 104 -27.87 -2.77 -15.44
CA ALA A 104 -26.85 -2.95 -16.47
C ALA A 104 -27.46 -2.90 -17.88
N LEU A 105 -28.60 -3.55 -18.09
CA LEU A 105 -29.35 -3.53 -19.34
C LEU A 105 -29.87 -2.12 -19.66
N GLU A 106 -30.43 -1.42 -18.67
CA GLU A 106 -30.87 -0.02 -18.81
C GLU A 106 -29.72 0.90 -19.24
N ARG A 107 -28.53 0.71 -18.67
CA ARG A 107 -27.34 1.51 -19.01
C ARG A 107 -26.81 1.24 -20.41
N LEU A 108 -27.03 0.04 -20.95
CA LEU A 108 -26.67 -0.30 -22.33
C LEU A 108 -27.68 0.25 -23.34
N GLY A 109 -28.89 0.59 -22.86
CA GLY A 109 -29.92 1.25 -23.65
C GLY A 109 -30.69 0.30 -24.58
N PRO A 110 -31.69 0.83 -25.30
CA PRO A 110 -32.64 0.03 -26.06
C PRO A 110 -32.04 -0.63 -27.32
N ALA A 111 -30.88 -0.17 -27.78
CA ALA A 111 -30.18 -0.74 -28.93
C ALA A 111 -29.45 -2.05 -28.58
N PHE A 112 -29.27 -2.36 -27.29
CA PHE A 112 -28.62 -3.58 -26.86
C PHE A 112 -29.59 -4.77 -26.96
N VAL A 113 -29.19 -5.80 -27.70
CA VAL A 113 -30.00 -7.04 -27.84
C VAL A 113 -29.86 -7.86 -26.56
N LYS A 114 -30.89 -7.79 -25.72
CA LYS A 114 -30.96 -8.54 -24.46
C LYS A 114 -30.93 -10.06 -24.75
N PRO A 115 -30.02 -10.82 -24.10
CA PRO A 115 -30.05 -12.28 -24.18
C PRO A 115 -31.35 -12.87 -23.59
N PRO A 116 -31.73 -14.10 -23.98
CA PRO A 116 -32.90 -14.78 -23.42
C PRO A 116 -32.84 -14.87 -21.89
N ASP A 117 -33.99 -14.70 -21.21
CA ASP A 117 -34.05 -14.66 -19.74
C ASP A 117 -33.52 -15.94 -19.08
N HIS A 118 -33.73 -17.10 -19.71
CA HIS A 118 -33.19 -18.38 -19.21
C HIS A 118 -31.66 -18.40 -19.22
N LEU A 119 -31.02 -17.81 -20.23
CA LEU A 119 -29.56 -17.74 -20.35
C LEU A 119 -28.99 -16.77 -19.31
N LEU A 120 -29.67 -15.66 -19.06
CA LEU A 120 -29.30 -14.71 -18.00
C LEU A 120 -29.43 -15.34 -16.61
N ALA A 121 -30.51 -16.08 -16.35
CA ALA A 121 -30.69 -16.80 -15.09
C ALA A 121 -29.59 -17.87 -14.89
N LEU A 122 -29.30 -18.65 -15.94
CA LEU A 122 -28.25 -19.65 -15.92
C LEU A 122 -26.87 -19.02 -15.67
N TRP A 123 -26.57 -17.89 -16.31
CA TRP A 123 -25.33 -17.15 -16.11
C TRP A 123 -25.14 -16.74 -14.64
N LEU A 124 -26.18 -16.18 -14.01
CA LEU A 124 -26.10 -15.77 -12.61
C LEU A 124 -25.97 -16.97 -11.65
N ASP A 125 -26.70 -18.05 -11.90
CA ASP A 125 -26.68 -19.23 -11.04
C ASP A 125 -25.33 -19.96 -11.13
N LEU A 126 -24.80 -20.18 -12.33
CA LEU A 126 -23.46 -20.77 -12.52
C LEU A 126 -22.35 -19.86 -11.96
N SER A 127 -22.45 -18.53 -12.15
CA SER A 127 -21.48 -17.58 -11.59
C SER A 127 -21.45 -17.60 -10.06
N ARG A 128 -22.58 -17.91 -9.40
CA ARG A 128 -22.64 -18.08 -7.95
C ARG A 128 -22.06 -19.42 -7.51
N GLN A 129 -22.42 -20.50 -8.20
CA GLN A 129 -21.92 -21.85 -7.89
C GLN A 129 -20.40 -21.93 -8.00
N LEU A 130 -19.80 -21.21 -8.96
CA LEU A 130 -18.36 -21.20 -9.16
C LEU A 130 -17.60 -20.41 -8.07
N GLN A 131 -18.27 -19.61 -7.22
CA GLN A 131 -17.57 -18.84 -6.19
C GLN A 131 -16.86 -19.75 -5.20
N GLY A 132 -15.60 -19.43 -4.88
CA GLY A 132 -14.77 -20.23 -3.97
C GLY A 132 -14.06 -21.41 -4.62
N PHE A 133 -14.45 -21.83 -5.83
CA PHE A 133 -13.71 -22.85 -6.57
C PHE A 133 -12.31 -22.35 -6.92
N ALA A 134 -11.33 -23.25 -6.92
CA ALA A 134 -9.97 -22.94 -7.37
C ALA A 134 -9.98 -22.54 -8.85
N ARG A 135 -9.22 -21.48 -9.19
CA ARG A 135 -9.11 -20.96 -10.56
C ARG A 135 -7.74 -21.24 -11.16
N HIS A 136 -6.68 -20.86 -10.45
CA HIS A 136 -5.28 -21.07 -10.85
C HIS A 136 -4.34 -20.76 -9.68
N LEU A 137 -3.10 -21.23 -9.78
CA LEU A 137 -2.00 -20.76 -8.95
C LEU A 137 -1.34 -19.56 -9.63
N SER A 138 -1.05 -18.53 -8.85
CA SER A 138 -0.24 -17.39 -9.27
C SER A 138 1.03 -17.32 -8.42
N GLN A 139 2.03 -16.58 -8.88
CA GLN A 139 3.25 -16.32 -8.10
C GLN A 139 2.95 -15.32 -6.96
N HIS A 140 3.43 -15.58 -5.74
CA HIS A 140 3.40 -14.59 -4.67
C HIS A 140 4.28 -13.38 -5.03
N PRO A 141 3.79 -12.15 -4.81
CA PRO A 141 4.50 -10.93 -5.19
C PRO A 141 5.77 -10.66 -4.38
N GLY A 142 6.06 -11.45 -3.34
CA GLY A 142 7.31 -11.36 -2.58
C GLY A 142 7.75 -12.64 -1.88
N GLY A 143 6.88 -13.66 -1.84
CA GLY A 143 6.94 -14.72 -0.84
C GLY A 143 7.98 -15.72 -1.23
N PHE A 144 8.91 -15.96 -0.34
CA PHE A 144 10.04 -16.83 -0.55
C PHE A 144 10.14 -17.82 0.61
N GLU A 145 10.30 -19.09 0.26
CA GLU A 145 10.50 -20.18 1.19
C GLU A 145 11.96 -20.62 1.13
N LEU A 146 12.55 -20.86 2.31
CA LEU A 146 13.95 -21.24 2.47
C LEU A 146 14.06 -22.46 3.38
N THR A 147 14.49 -23.59 2.81
CA THR A 147 14.60 -24.85 3.55
C THR A 147 16.04 -25.29 3.74
N ARG A 148 16.30 -26.04 4.82
CA ARG A 148 17.64 -26.62 5.05
C ARG A 148 17.98 -27.74 4.06
N GLY A 149 17.00 -28.60 3.76
CA GLY A 149 17.10 -29.69 2.79
C GLY A 149 16.32 -29.38 1.50
N PRO A 150 16.34 -30.30 0.51
CA PRO A 150 15.66 -30.07 -0.77
C PRO A 150 14.16 -29.85 -0.61
N LEU A 151 13.63 -28.80 -1.25
CA LEU A 151 12.20 -28.44 -1.27
C LEU A 151 11.34 -29.58 -1.80
N THR A 152 11.85 -30.32 -2.79
CA THR A 152 11.16 -31.45 -3.43
C THR A 152 10.85 -32.62 -2.49
N ARG A 153 11.43 -32.64 -1.28
CA ARG A 153 11.05 -33.60 -0.23
C ARG A 153 9.80 -33.18 0.54
N LEU A 154 9.38 -31.93 0.41
CA LEU A 154 8.24 -31.33 1.12
C LEU A 154 7.08 -31.03 0.17
N VAL A 155 7.39 -30.38 -0.96
CA VAL A 155 6.38 -29.85 -1.89
C VAL A 155 6.90 -29.91 -3.34
N PRO A 156 6.04 -30.19 -4.34
CA PRO A 156 6.41 -30.06 -5.74
C PRO A 156 6.90 -28.65 -6.07
N VAL A 157 7.98 -28.58 -6.85
CA VAL A 157 8.57 -27.33 -7.34
C VAL A 157 8.39 -27.26 -8.84
N GLU A 158 7.90 -26.14 -9.33
CA GLU A 158 7.70 -25.84 -10.75
C GLU A 158 8.54 -24.65 -11.17
N ASN A 159 8.76 -24.51 -12.49
CA ASN A 159 9.27 -23.26 -13.03
C ASN A 159 8.16 -22.21 -12.99
N ALA A 160 8.48 -21.01 -12.53
CA ALA A 160 7.55 -19.89 -12.59
C ALA A 160 7.44 -19.38 -14.05
N ALA A 161 6.42 -18.56 -14.31
CA ALA A 161 6.20 -17.97 -15.64
C ALA A 161 7.34 -17.02 -16.06
N MET A 162 8.00 -16.38 -15.09
CA MET A 162 9.19 -15.57 -15.36
C MET A 162 10.42 -16.48 -15.45
N PRO A 163 11.32 -16.24 -16.43
CA PRO A 163 12.54 -17.01 -16.59
C PRO A 163 13.34 -17.07 -15.29
N GLU A 164 14.06 -18.17 -15.09
CA GLU A 164 15.01 -18.29 -13.98
C GLU A 164 14.39 -18.16 -12.58
N ARG A 165 13.12 -18.52 -12.44
CA ARG A 165 12.42 -18.55 -11.15
C ARG A 165 11.73 -19.90 -10.93
N SER A 166 11.69 -20.31 -9.66
CA SER A 166 11.01 -21.53 -9.21
C SER A 166 9.92 -21.19 -8.21
N ILE A 167 8.81 -21.91 -8.27
CA ILE A 167 7.63 -21.71 -7.44
C ILE A 167 7.20 -23.04 -6.79
N ILE A 168 6.76 -23.00 -5.53
CA ILE A 168 6.12 -24.13 -4.84
C ILE A 168 4.61 -23.99 -4.90
N GLN A 169 3.89 -25.10 -4.86
CA GLN A 169 2.43 -25.11 -4.97
C GLN A 169 1.69 -24.61 -3.71
N TRP A 170 2.39 -24.46 -2.58
CA TRP A 170 1.84 -24.00 -1.31
C TRP A 170 1.64 -22.49 -1.28
N ASP A 171 0.50 -22.08 -0.71
CA ASP A 171 0.22 -20.69 -0.42
C ASP A 171 0.64 -20.28 1.00
N LYS A 172 0.30 -19.06 1.40
CA LYS A 172 0.65 -18.55 2.74
C LYS A 172 0.09 -19.43 3.86
N ASP A 173 -1.18 -19.82 3.75
CA ASP A 173 -1.87 -20.52 4.84
C ASP A 173 -1.30 -21.96 4.97
N ASP A 174 -0.87 -22.58 3.86
CA ASP A 174 -0.16 -23.86 3.85
C ASP A 174 1.21 -23.76 4.56
N LEU A 175 1.99 -22.70 4.30
CA LEU A 175 3.29 -22.49 4.93
C LEU A 175 3.18 -22.22 6.43
N ASP A 176 2.18 -21.42 6.83
CA ASP A 176 1.86 -21.15 8.23
C ASP A 176 1.51 -22.48 8.94
N ALA A 177 0.72 -23.35 8.30
CA ALA A 177 0.37 -24.67 8.85
C ALA A 177 1.57 -25.62 8.98
N MET A 178 2.56 -25.51 8.10
CA MET A 178 3.79 -26.30 8.14
C MET A 178 4.85 -25.73 9.09
N GLY A 179 4.64 -24.54 9.66
CA GLY A 179 5.59 -23.87 10.55
C GLY A 179 6.90 -23.49 9.85
N LEU A 180 6.82 -23.21 8.55
CA LEU A 180 7.98 -22.92 7.72
C LEU A 180 8.40 -21.45 7.79
N LEU A 181 9.68 -21.20 7.54
CA LEU A 181 10.24 -19.84 7.58
C LEU A 181 10.02 -19.15 6.24
N LYS A 182 9.16 -18.14 6.25
CA LYS A 182 8.90 -17.30 5.09
C LYS A 182 9.69 -15.99 5.16
N VAL A 183 10.19 -15.55 4.01
CA VAL A 183 10.76 -14.21 3.82
C VAL A 183 10.05 -13.53 2.66
N ASP A 184 9.62 -12.28 2.83
CA ASP A 184 9.02 -11.50 1.74
C ASP A 184 10.05 -10.53 1.13
N VAL A 185 10.41 -10.80 -0.12
CA VAL A 185 11.22 -9.93 -1.00
C VAL A 185 10.26 -9.05 -1.80
N LEU A 186 9.86 -7.94 -1.19
CA LEU A 186 8.90 -7.00 -1.77
C LEU A 186 9.60 -6.02 -2.73
N ALA A 187 8.82 -5.47 -3.65
CA ALA A 187 9.28 -4.46 -4.60
C ALA A 187 8.44 -3.20 -4.46
N LEU A 188 9.11 -2.07 -4.23
CA LEU A 188 8.47 -0.78 -4.10
C LEU A 188 8.94 0.15 -5.22
N GLY A 189 8.01 0.57 -6.08
CA GLY A 189 8.30 1.47 -7.20
C GLY A 189 8.90 2.80 -6.72
N MET A 190 8.45 3.30 -5.57
CA MET A 190 8.90 4.58 -5.02
C MET A 190 10.37 4.55 -4.61
N LEU A 191 10.91 3.41 -4.17
CA LEU A 191 12.34 3.28 -3.93
C LEU A 191 13.14 3.45 -5.22
N SER A 192 12.65 2.92 -6.35
CA SER A 192 13.29 3.11 -7.66
C SER A 192 13.24 4.58 -8.09
N ALA A 193 12.08 5.25 -7.90
CA ALA A 193 11.93 6.66 -8.23
C ALA A 193 12.82 7.57 -7.36
N ILE A 194 12.89 7.32 -6.05
CA ILE A 194 13.77 8.07 -5.15
C ILE A 194 15.24 7.84 -5.52
N GLN A 195 15.66 6.60 -5.78
CA GLN A 195 17.02 6.29 -6.17
C GLN A 195 17.42 7.01 -7.47
N ARG A 196 16.57 6.97 -8.50
CA ARG A 196 16.81 7.67 -9.78
C ARG A 196 16.91 9.17 -9.59
N CYS A 197 16.01 9.74 -8.79
CA CYS A 197 16.02 11.16 -8.47
C CYS A 197 17.33 11.56 -7.77
N LEU A 198 17.71 10.84 -6.71
CA LEU A 198 18.96 11.08 -5.97
C LEU A 198 20.20 10.94 -6.88
N ALA A 199 20.22 9.97 -7.81
CA ALA A 199 21.32 9.79 -8.76
C ALA A 199 21.49 11.00 -9.68
N TRP A 200 20.40 11.57 -10.18
CA TRP A 200 20.46 12.79 -10.99
C TRP A 200 20.82 14.03 -10.19
N VAL A 201 20.27 14.18 -8.99
CA VAL A 201 20.62 15.29 -8.09
C VAL A 201 22.11 15.22 -7.75
N SER A 202 22.64 14.03 -7.49
CA SER A 202 24.06 13.80 -7.23
C SER A 202 24.93 14.23 -8.41
N THR A 203 24.58 13.77 -9.62
CA THR A 203 25.29 14.14 -10.86
C THR A 203 25.28 15.66 -11.06
N ARG A 204 24.13 16.30 -10.83
CA ARG A 204 23.95 17.75 -11.02
C ARG A 204 24.74 18.58 -10.00
N ARG A 205 24.77 18.14 -8.74
CA ARG A 205 25.50 18.83 -7.65
C ARG A 205 26.99 18.50 -7.63
N GLY A 206 27.44 17.51 -8.40
CA GLY A 206 28.84 17.08 -8.46
C GLY A 206 29.31 16.30 -7.23
N HIS A 207 28.40 15.92 -6.33
CA HIS A 207 28.70 15.09 -5.17
C HIS A 207 27.54 14.14 -4.86
N PRO A 208 27.80 12.95 -4.29
CA PRO A 208 26.73 12.02 -3.91
C PRO A 208 25.74 12.67 -2.92
N LEU A 209 24.45 12.50 -3.19
CA LEU A 209 23.35 12.77 -2.27
C LEU A 209 22.62 11.46 -2.01
N ARG A 210 22.59 11.03 -0.75
CA ARG A 210 21.92 9.81 -0.32
C ARG A 210 20.65 10.17 0.46
N MET A 211 19.77 9.20 0.66
CA MET A 211 18.51 9.45 1.38
C MET A 211 18.74 9.96 2.81
N GLN A 212 19.79 9.45 3.49
CA GLN A 212 20.19 9.89 4.83
C GLN A 212 20.74 11.34 4.88
N ASP A 213 21.09 11.91 3.73
CA ASP A 213 21.59 13.28 3.65
C ASP A 213 20.43 14.29 3.48
N ILE A 214 19.19 13.81 3.33
CA ILE A 214 17.98 14.65 3.33
C ILE A 214 17.76 15.19 4.76
N PRO A 215 17.59 16.51 4.95
CA PRO A 215 17.33 17.10 6.27
C PRO A 215 16.11 16.48 6.94
N ALA A 216 16.18 16.18 8.24
CA ALA A 216 15.05 15.60 8.98
C ALA A 216 13.92 16.60 9.29
N ASP A 217 14.21 17.90 9.16
CA ASP A 217 13.26 18.99 9.36
C ASP A 217 13.54 20.08 8.32
N ASP A 218 12.50 20.45 7.58
CA ASP A 218 12.54 21.48 6.55
C ASP A 218 11.16 22.17 6.48
N PRO A 219 11.04 23.42 6.96
CA PRO A 219 9.77 24.14 6.98
C PRO A 219 9.11 24.26 5.60
N ALA A 220 9.90 24.45 4.54
CA ALA A 220 9.38 24.60 3.18
C ALA A 220 8.71 23.31 2.67
N THR A 221 9.26 22.14 3.01
CA THR A 221 8.65 20.84 2.71
C THR A 221 7.35 20.65 3.50
N PHE A 222 7.33 20.98 4.79
CA PHE A 222 6.09 20.91 5.57
C PHE A 222 5.02 21.88 5.04
N ASP A 223 5.38 23.08 4.62
CA ASP A 223 4.43 24.03 4.03
C ASP A 223 3.80 23.51 2.74
N MET A 224 4.58 22.85 1.88
CA MET A 224 4.07 22.15 0.69
C MET A 224 3.07 21.05 1.07
N VAL A 225 3.39 20.24 2.09
CA VAL A 225 2.51 19.17 2.58
C VAL A 225 1.22 19.75 3.19
N CYS A 226 1.32 20.82 3.97
CA CYS A 226 0.17 21.53 4.55
C CYS A 226 -0.74 22.17 3.51
N ALA A 227 -0.19 22.61 2.39
CA ALA A 227 -0.94 23.07 1.22
C ALA A 227 -1.57 21.92 0.42
N ALA A 228 -1.36 20.66 0.85
CA ALA A 228 -1.78 19.44 0.17
C ALA A 228 -1.22 19.30 -1.26
N ASP A 229 -0.06 19.91 -1.53
CA ASP A 229 0.65 19.79 -2.80
C ASP A 229 1.49 18.50 -2.84
N THR A 230 0.80 17.35 -2.87
CA THR A 230 1.42 16.03 -2.73
C THR A 230 1.23 15.12 -3.94
N VAL A 231 0.89 15.67 -5.12
CA VAL A 231 0.87 14.89 -6.37
C VAL A 231 2.22 14.20 -6.60
N GLY A 232 2.22 12.88 -6.81
CA GLY A 232 3.43 12.07 -7.04
C GLY A 232 4.19 11.67 -5.77
N VAL A 233 3.81 12.20 -4.60
CA VAL A 233 4.44 11.87 -3.31
C VAL A 233 3.94 10.51 -2.81
N PHE A 234 4.80 9.75 -2.15
CA PHE A 234 4.45 8.44 -1.63
C PHE A 234 3.31 8.50 -0.58
N GLN A 235 2.36 7.56 -0.63
CA GLN A 235 1.25 7.32 0.33
C GLN A 235 0.24 8.44 0.57
N ILE A 236 0.62 9.72 0.49
CA ILE A 236 -0.22 10.87 0.87
C ILE A 236 -0.70 11.70 -0.33
N GLU A 237 -0.75 11.10 -1.52
CA GLU A 237 -1.13 11.77 -2.78
C GLU A 237 -2.60 11.63 -3.19
N SER A 238 -3.37 10.72 -2.58
CA SER A 238 -4.78 10.53 -2.95
C SER A 238 -5.64 11.74 -2.57
N ARG A 239 -6.80 11.94 -3.23
CA ARG A 239 -7.72 13.05 -2.90
C ARG A 239 -8.17 13.07 -1.43
N ALA A 240 -8.43 11.89 -0.85
CA ALA A 240 -8.81 11.77 0.55
C ALA A 240 -7.63 12.17 1.47
N GLN A 241 -6.41 11.76 1.10
CA GLN A 241 -5.19 12.16 1.81
C GLN A 241 -4.95 13.66 1.71
N MET A 242 -4.99 14.26 0.52
CA MET A 242 -4.84 15.70 0.32
C MET A 242 -5.84 16.52 1.15
N SER A 243 -7.11 16.13 1.16
CA SER A 243 -8.14 16.77 2.00
C SER A 243 -7.82 16.65 3.50
N MET A 244 -7.29 15.50 3.91
CA MET A 244 -6.83 15.27 5.28
C MET A 244 -5.63 16.15 5.63
N LEU A 245 -4.61 16.23 4.78
CA LEU A 245 -3.38 17.01 5.03
C LEU A 245 -3.69 18.49 5.26
N ALA A 246 -4.57 19.08 4.46
CA ALA A 246 -5.00 20.47 4.61
C ALA A 246 -5.64 20.75 5.98
N ARG A 247 -6.23 19.74 6.63
CA ARG A 247 -6.84 19.85 7.97
C ARG A 247 -5.87 19.46 9.08
N LEU A 248 -5.01 18.48 8.82
CA LEU A 248 -4.03 17.94 9.77
C LEU A 248 -2.91 18.94 10.07
N GLN A 249 -2.49 19.70 9.04
CA GLN A 249 -1.35 20.62 9.08
C GLN A 249 -0.10 19.95 9.68
N PRO A 250 0.53 19.00 8.96
CA PRO A 250 1.75 18.33 9.43
C PRO A 250 2.92 19.29 9.66
N ARG A 251 3.53 19.24 10.84
CA ARG A 251 4.66 20.10 11.24
C ARG A 251 5.82 19.33 11.87
N CYS A 252 5.71 18.01 11.99
CA CYS A 252 6.81 17.16 12.38
C CYS A 252 6.72 15.80 11.68
N PHE A 253 7.80 15.01 11.73
CA PHE A 253 7.86 13.67 11.14
C PHE A 253 6.72 12.76 11.61
N TYR A 254 6.38 12.81 12.90
CA TYR A 254 5.34 11.95 13.46
C TYR A 254 3.94 12.25 12.89
N ASP A 255 3.67 13.47 12.43
CA ASP A 255 2.42 13.79 11.74
C ASP A 255 2.29 13.05 10.40
N LEU A 256 3.41 12.80 9.72
CA LEU A 256 3.44 11.99 8.50
C LEU A 256 3.19 10.52 8.81
N VAL A 257 3.72 10.00 9.93
CA VAL A 257 3.42 8.65 10.42
C VAL A 257 1.91 8.48 10.63
N VAL A 258 1.26 9.47 11.23
CA VAL A 258 -0.20 9.48 11.40
C VAL A 258 -0.93 9.59 10.06
N ALA A 259 -0.49 10.47 9.14
CA ALA A 259 -1.11 10.64 7.82
C ALA A 259 -1.13 9.33 7.01
N VAL A 260 -0.06 8.53 7.08
CA VAL A 260 0.05 7.22 6.42
C VAL A 260 -0.98 6.20 6.98
N ALA A 261 -1.33 6.32 8.25
CA ALA A 261 -2.20 5.37 8.94
C ALA A 261 -3.68 5.77 8.95
N ILE A 262 -3.99 7.07 9.07
CA ILE A 262 -5.33 7.55 9.43
C ILE A 262 -6.34 7.54 8.28
N VAL A 263 -5.92 7.74 7.03
CA VAL A 263 -6.83 7.74 5.87
C VAL A 263 -6.96 6.32 5.32
N ARG A 264 -7.59 5.45 6.10
CA ARG A 264 -7.83 4.04 5.79
C ARG A 264 -9.26 3.66 6.19
N PRO A 265 -9.85 2.60 5.58
CA PRO A 265 -11.23 2.24 5.87
C PRO A 265 -11.50 1.99 7.37
N GLY A 266 -10.56 1.39 8.12
CA GLY A 266 -10.74 1.12 9.56
C GLY A 266 -10.85 2.37 10.41
N PRO A 267 -9.85 3.28 10.43
CA PRO A 267 -9.98 4.55 11.13
C PRO A 267 -11.18 5.41 10.69
N ILE A 268 -11.60 5.31 9.41
CA ILE A 268 -12.79 5.99 8.90
C ILE A 268 -14.07 5.36 9.47
N GLN A 269 -14.20 4.03 9.42
CA GLN A 269 -15.37 3.30 9.94
C GLN A 269 -15.46 3.34 11.47
N GLY A 270 -14.30 3.29 12.15
CA GLY A 270 -14.16 3.44 13.59
C GLY A 270 -14.33 4.89 14.08
N GLY A 271 -14.59 5.84 13.17
CA GLY A 271 -14.92 7.23 13.52
C GLY A 271 -13.75 8.00 14.15
N MET A 272 -12.50 7.62 13.88
CA MET A 272 -11.31 8.18 14.56
C MET A 272 -10.80 9.48 13.93
N VAL A 273 -11.08 9.69 12.64
CA VAL A 273 -10.56 10.83 11.86
C VAL A 273 -11.03 12.17 12.45
N HIS A 274 -12.32 12.31 12.73
CA HIS A 274 -12.90 13.55 13.25
C HIS A 274 -12.41 13.88 14.68
N PRO A 275 -12.43 12.94 15.65
CA PRO A 275 -11.84 13.14 16.96
C PRO A 275 -10.38 13.56 16.90
N TYR A 276 -9.57 12.91 16.07
CA TYR A 276 -8.14 13.23 15.98
C TYR A 276 -7.91 14.65 15.43
N LEU A 277 -8.64 15.05 14.38
CA LEU A 277 -8.54 16.40 13.85
C LEU A 277 -9.03 17.48 14.84
N LYS A 278 -10.09 17.19 15.60
CA LYS A 278 -10.56 18.08 16.66
C LYS A 278 -9.50 18.23 17.75
N ALA A 279 -8.93 17.13 18.20
CA ALA A 279 -7.84 17.11 19.18
C ALA A 279 -6.59 17.84 18.65
N ARG A 280 -6.29 17.72 17.36
CA ARG A 280 -5.20 18.43 16.71
C ARG A 280 -5.40 19.95 16.65
N ALA A 281 -6.63 20.40 16.40
CA ALA A 281 -6.95 21.81 16.40
C ALA A 281 -6.92 22.44 17.80
N GLN A 282 -7.15 21.64 18.84
CA GLN A 282 -7.19 22.08 20.25
C GLN A 282 -6.44 21.08 21.17
N PRO A 283 -5.09 20.99 21.08
CA PRO A 283 -4.33 19.99 21.83
C PRO A 283 -4.48 20.12 23.35
N ASP A 284 -4.62 21.36 23.84
CA ASP A 284 -4.75 21.66 25.27
C ASP A 284 -6.10 21.21 25.86
N GLN A 285 -7.09 20.93 25.02
CA GLN A 285 -8.43 20.47 25.44
C GLN A 285 -8.56 18.94 25.44
N VAL A 286 -7.49 18.20 25.10
CA VAL A 286 -7.52 16.74 25.10
C VAL A 286 -7.55 16.23 26.53
N SER A 287 -8.70 15.66 26.92
CA SER A 287 -8.86 14.96 28.19
C SER A 287 -8.50 13.48 28.06
N TYR A 288 -7.90 12.94 29.10
CA TYR A 288 -7.52 11.53 29.18
C TYR A 288 -8.24 10.91 30.38
N ALA A 289 -8.81 9.72 30.21
CA ALA A 289 -9.54 9.03 31.27
C ALA A 289 -8.65 8.61 32.45
N SER A 290 -7.34 8.43 32.22
CA SER A 290 -6.37 8.12 33.27
C SER A 290 -4.94 8.54 32.89
N PRO A 291 -4.02 8.65 33.87
CA PRO A 291 -2.60 8.85 33.59
C PRO A 291 -1.99 7.73 32.74
N ALA A 292 -2.40 6.48 32.96
CA ALA A 292 -1.91 5.33 32.19
C ALA A 292 -2.30 5.42 30.71
N LEU A 293 -3.55 5.80 30.42
CA LEU A 293 -4.01 6.01 29.04
C LEU A 293 -3.38 7.24 28.40
N LYS A 294 -3.08 8.29 29.18
CA LYS A 294 -2.35 9.46 28.69
C LYS A 294 -0.97 9.07 28.16
N GLU A 295 -0.23 8.22 28.85
CA GLU A 295 1.10 7.80 28.39
C GLU A 295 1.07 7.06 27.05
N VAL A 296 0.02 6.26 26.81
CA VAL A 296 -0.17 5.52 25.56
C VAL A 296 -0.66 6.41 24.41
N LEU A 297 -1.62 7.30 24.68
CA LEU A 297 -2.38 8.02 23.66
C LEU A 297 -1.93 9.46 23.44
N LYS A 298 -1.05 10.03 24.27
CA LYS A 298 -0.59 11.42 24.12
C LYS A 298 0.01 11.71 22.74
N ARG A 299 0.73 10.73 22.18
CA ARG A 299 1.37 10.85 20.86
C ARG A 299 0.36 10.93 19.70
N THR A 300 -0.87 10.46 19.91
CA THR A 300 -1.98 10.55 18.94
C THR A 300 -3.16 11.33 19.52
N LEU A 301 -2.88 12.26 20.44
CA LEU A 301 -3.85 13.21 20.98
C LEU A 301 -5.13 12.55 21.53
N GLY A 302 -4.97 11.44 22.26
CA GLY A 302 -6.08 10.74 22.91
C GLY A 302 -6.84 9.76 22.01
N VAL A 303 -6.47 9.62 20.73
CA VAL A 303 -7.16 8.74 19.79
C VAL A 303 -6.26 7.55 19.45
N PRO A 304 -6.69 6.29 19.65
CA PRO A 304 -5.91 5.14 19.21
C PRO A 304 -5.93 5.11 17.67
N ILE A 305 -4.74 5.15 17.03
CA ILE A 305 -4.58 5.10 15.56
C ILE A 305 -3.84 3.84 15.13
N PHE A 306 -3.03 3.26 16.01
CA PHE A 306 -2.20 2.10 15.71
C PHE A 306 -2.61 0.86 16.48
N GLN A 307 -2.31 -0.31 15.92
CA GLN A 307 -2.54 -1.60 16.58
C GLN A 307 -1.75 -1.73 17.90
N GLU A 308 -0.51 -1.24 17.92
CA GLU A 308 0.34 -1.20 19.11
C GLU A 308 -0.33 -0.41 20.25
N GLN A 309 -1.01 0.70 19.92
CA GLN A 309 -1.74 1.48 20.92
C GLN A 309 -2.95 0.73 21.45
N VAL A 310 -3.67 -0.02 20.60
CA VAL A 310 -4.79 -0.87 21.05
C VAL A 310 -4.31 -1.91 22.07
N MET A 311 -3.18 -2.56 21.80
CA MET A 311 -2.57 -3.52 22.73
C MET A 311 -2.17 -2.83 24.04
N GLN A 312 -1.47 -1.69 23.97
CA GLN A 312 -1.05 -0.91 25.14
C GLN A 312 -2.25 -0.42 25.97
N VAL A 313 -3.34 -0.03 25.31
CA VAL A 313 -4.58 0.38 25.96
C VAL A 313 -5.23 -0.81 26.68
N ALA A 314 -5.32 -1.98 26.05
CA ALA A 314 -5.87 -3.17 26.69
C ALA A 314 -5.05 -3.57 27.93
N MET A 315 -3.73 -3.48 27.85
CA MET A 315 -2.83 -3.74 28.98
C MET A 315 -3.02 -2.70 30.10
N ALA A 316 -3.05 -1.41 29.75
CA ALA A 316 -3.09 -0.31 30.73
C ALA A 316 -4.48 -0.08 31.35
N ALA A 317 -5.56 -0.37 30.63
CA ALA A 317 -6.92 -0.12 31.10
C ALA A 317 -7.62 -1.39 31.61
N ALA A 318 -7.30 -2.57 31.07
CA ALA A 318 -8.01 -3.82 31.38
C ALA A 318 -7.13 -4.92 31.99
N ASP A 319 -5.88 -4.60 32.35
CA ASP A 319 -4.87 -5.54 32.88
C ASP A 319 -4.69 -6.79 32.01
N PHE A 320 -4.65 -6.59 30.69
CA PHE A 320 -4.26 -7.68 29.79
C PHE A 320 -2.77 -7.98 29.97
N SER A 321 -2.44 -9.26 30.06
CA SER A 321 -1.06 -9.71 29.83
C SER A 321 -0.62 -9.42 28.39
N PRO A 322 0.70 -9.34 28.11
CA PRO A 322 1.21 -9.21 26.74
C PRO A 322 0.64 -10.27 25.78
N GLY A 323 0.46 -11.50 26.28
CA GLY A 323 -0.18 -12.61 25.57
C GLY A 323 -1.62 -12.35 25.18
N GLU A 324 -2.46 -11.97 26.15
CA GLU A 324 -3.86 -11.63 25.90
C GLU A 324 -3.98 -10.46 24.91
N ALA A 325 -3.11 -9.45 25.01
CA ALA A 325 -3.11 -8.31 24.10
C ALA A 325 -2.77 -8.71 22.65
N ASP A 326 -1.83 -9.63 22.44
CA ASP A 326 -1.55 -10.15 21.09
C ASP A 326 -2.66 -11.08 20.57
N GLN A 327 -3.30 -11.87 21.45
CA GLN A 327 -4.47 -12.66 21.09
C GLN A 327 -5.63 -11.76 20.62
N LEU A 328 -5.90 -10.67 21.33
CA LEU A 328 -6.87 -9.64 20.92
C LEU A 328 -6.54 -9.11 19.51
N ARG A 329 -5.27 -8.71 19.28
CA ARG A 329 -4.79 -8.24 17.97
C ARG A 329 -4.95 -9.28 16.84
N ARG A 330 -4.74 -10.56 17.11
CA ARG A 330 -4.93 -11.63 16.10
C ARG A 330 -6.41 -11.85 15.78
N SER A 331 -7.26 -11.87 16.81
CA SER A 331 -8.71 -11.98 16.64
C SER A 331 -9.27 -10.81 15.83
N MET A 332 -8.69 -9.63 16.01
CA MET A 332 -8.94 -8.45 15.19
C MET A 332 -8.61 -8.74 13.71
N ALA A 333 -7.40 -9.18 13.39
CA ALA A 333 -6.99 -9.45 12.00
C ALA A 333 -7.75 -10.61 11.31
N ALA A 334 -8.23 -11.59 12.08
CA ALA A 334 -8.95 -12.78 11.57
C ALA A 334 -10.47 -12.59 11.43
N TRP A 335 -10.98 -11.39 11.73
CA TRP A 335 -12.41 -11.08 11.84
C TRP A 335 -13.26 -11.60 10.68
N LYS A 336 -12.81 -11.38 9.44
CA LYS A 336 -13.55 -11.74 8.22
C LYS A 336 -13.80 -13.23 8.03
N ARG A 337 -13.00 -14.11 8.65
CA ARG A 337 -13.09 -15.57 8.44
C ARG A 337 -13.78 -16.30 9.58
N LYS A 338 -13.70 -15.80 10.82
CA LYS A 338 -14.12 -16.56 12.01
C LYS A 338 -14.98 -15.81 13.03
N GLY A 339 -15.11 -14.48 12.96
CA GLY A 339 -15.86 -13.67 13.95
C GLY A 339 -15.38 -13.90 15.39
N GLY A 340 -14.35 -13.18 15.85
CA GLY A 340 -13.63 -13.57 17.09
C GLY A 340 -13.28 -12.46 18.09
N VAL A 341 -13.46 -11.18 17.76
CA VAL A 341 -13.12 -10.08 18.69
C VAL A 341 -14.10 -10.01 19.87
N HIS A 342 -15.39 -10.31 19.65
CA HIS A 342 -16.43 -10.29 20.70
C HIS A 342 -16.11 -11.20 21.90
N VAL A 343 -15.28 -12.24 21.72
CA VAL A 343 -14.84 -13.12 22.83
C VAL A 343 -14.03 -12.34 23.89
N PHE A 344 -13.43 -11.22 23.51
CA PHE A 344 -12.67 -10.35 24.41
C PHE A 344 -13.49 -9.19 24.99
N ASP A 345 -14.75 -9.01 24.59
CA ASP A 345 -15.60 -7.89 25.07
C ASP A 345 -15.76 -7.97 26.60
N ASP A 346 -16.30 -9.09 27.08
CA ASP A 346 -16.51 -9.30 28.52
C ASP A 346 -15.22 -9.16 29.32
N ARG A 347 -14.11 -9.70 28.81
CA ARG A 347 -12.78 -9.65 29.46
C ARG A 347 -12.22 -8.24 29.52
N MET A 348 -12.38 -7.46 28.45
CA MET A 348 -11.91 -6.08 28.37
C MET A 348 -12.79 -5.16 29.23
N THR A 349 -14.10 -5.23 29.06
CA THR A 349 -15.07 -4.41 29.78
C THR A 349 -15.02 -4.67 31.28
N SER A 350 -14.94 -5.93 31.72
CA SER A 350 -14.81 -6.26 33.14
C SER A 350 -13.49 -5.78 33.75
N GLY A 351 -12.39 -5.88 33.00
CA GLY A 351 -11.07 -5.37 33.43
C GLY A 351 -11.09 -3.85 33.60
N MET A 352 -11.70 -3.13 32.66
CA MET A 352 -11.82 -1.68 32.72
C MET A 352 -12.73 -1.22 33.88
N LEU A 353 -13.86 -1.88 34.10
CA LEU A 353 -14.74 -1.58 35.22
C LEU A 353 -14.02 -1.77 36.57
N LYS A 354 -13.26 -2.86 36.71
CA LYS A 354 -12.43 -3.12 37.90
C LYS A 354 -11.40 -2.01 38.15
N ASN A 355 -10.87 -1.42 37.07
CA ASN A 355 -9.89 -0.34 37.12
C ASN A 355 -10.50 1.07 37.22
N GLY A 356 -11.82 1.16 37.48
CA GLY A 356 -12.50 2.42 37.77
C GLY A 356 -12.94 3.23 36.53
N TYR A 357 -12.90 2.63 35.34
CA TYR A 357 -13.47 3.24 34.14
C TYR A 357 -14.99 3.01 34.08
N THR A 358 -15.72 3.92 33.43
CA THR A 358 -17.18 3.77 33.28
C THR A 358 -17.52 2.73 32.19
N ALA A 359 -18.71 2.13 32.29
CA ALA A 359 -19.20 1.17 31.29
C ALA A 359 -19.31 1.80 29.90
N GLU A 360 -19.73 3.06 29.82
CA GLU A 360 -19.85 3.81 28.58
C GLU A 360 -18.48 4.01 27.92
N PHE A 361 -17.44 4.30 28.72
CA PHE A 361 -16.08 4.44 28.22
C PHE A 361 -15.51 3.11 27.71
N ALA A 362 -15.71 2.03 28.47
CA ALA A 362 -15.28 0.69 28.07
C ALA A 362 -15.92 0.24 26.75
N GLN A 363 -17.25 0.39 26.62
CA GLN A 363 -17.97 0.06 25.39
C GLN A 363 -17.56 0.92 24.20
N ALA A 364 -17.38 2.24 24.42
CA ALA A 364 -16.94 3.15 23.35
C ALA A 364 -15.54 2.76 22.83
N LEU A 365 -14.63 2.40 23.73
CA LEU A 365 -13.28 1.96 23.38
C LEU A 365 -13.28 0.60 22.68
N PHE A 366 -14.07 -0.35 23.17
CA PHE A 366 -14.20 -1.66 22.53
C PHE A 366 -14.74 -1.53 21.10
N LYS A 367 -15.76 -0.70 20.88
CA LYS A 367 -16.29 -0.40 19.55
C LYS A 367 -15.24 0.23 18.62
N GLN A 368 -14.37 1.09 19.14
CA GLN A 368 -13.23 1.62 18.35
C GLN A 368 -12.28 0.49 17.95
N ILE A 369 -11.99 -0.45 18.86
CA ILE A 369 -11.14 -1.62 18.64
C ILE A 369 -11.76 -2.60 17.63
N GLU A 370 -13.07 -2.79 17.63
CA GLU A 370 -13.77 -3.58 16.60
C GLU A 370 -13.53 -2.99 15.20
N GLY A 371 -13.59 -1.66 15.07
CA GLY A 371 -13.27 -0.95 13.82
C GLY A 371 -11.80 -1.12 13.37
N PHE A 372 -10.89 -1.43 14.30
CA PHE A 372 -9.49 -1.76 13.99
C PHE A 372 -9.31 -3.17 13.44
N GLY A 373 -10.24 -4.10 13.71
CA GLY A 373 -10.16 -5.49 13.26
C GLY A 373 -9.86 -5.62 11.77
N GLU A 374 -10.51 -4.78 10.98
CA GLU A 374 -10.44 -4.88 9.52
C GLU A 374 -9.25 -4.15 8.89
N TYR A 375 -8.72 -3.07 9.51
CA TYR A 375 -7.70 -2.22 8.88
C TYR A 375 -6.69 -1.57 9.84
N GLY A 376 -6.51 -2.13 11.03
CA GLY A 376 -5.50 -1.65 11.95
C GLY A 376 -4.12 -1.65 11.29
N PHE A 377 -3.37 -0.57 11.49
CA PHE A 377 -2.08 -0.39 10.86
C PHE A 377 -0.95 -0.43 11.90
N PRO A 378 0.17 -1.14 11.64
CA PRO A 378 1.31 -1.16 12.55
C PRO A 378 1.99 0.22 12.60
N GLU A 379 2.28 0.71 13.79
CA GLU A 379 3.01 1.98 13.99
C GLU A 379 4.42 1.89 13.39
N SER A 380 5.11 0.77 13.63
CA SER A 380 6.42 0.46 13.06
C SER A 380 6.46 0.59 11.54
N HIS A 381 5.48 -0.01 10.87
CA HIS A 381 5.39 0.02 9.41
C HIS A 381 5.01 1.42 8.89
N ALA A 382 4.14 2.15 9.61
CA ALA A 382 3.84 3.54 9.31
C ALA A 382 5.07 4.45 9.40
N ALA A 383 5.90 4.27 10.43
CA ALA A 383 7.12 5.02 10.61
C ALA A 383 8.12 4.76 9.47
N SER A 384 8.31 3.50 9.07
CA SER A 384 9.17 3.15 7.93
C SER A 384 8.69 3.80 6.64
N PHE A 385 7.38 3.77 6.37
CA PHE A 385 6.82 4.39 5.17
C PHE A 385 6.91 5.91 5.21
N ALA A 386 6.76 6.53 6.38
CA ALA A 386 6.88 7.97 6.55
C ALA A 386 8.27 8.50 6.17
N LEU A 387 9.34 7.70 6.28
CA LEU A 387 10.66 8.08 5.77
C LEU A 387 10.64 8.28 4.24
N LEU A 388 9.95 7.41 3.51
CA LEU A 388 9.79 7.52 2.06
C LEU A 388 8.83 8.65 1.67
N VAL A 389 7.79 8.88 2.48
CA VAL A 389 6.94 10.07 2.36
C VAL A 389 7.80 11.32 2.46
N TRP A 390 8.59 11.44 3.52
CA TRP A 390 9.46 12.60 3.75
C TRP A 390 10.47 12.80 2.61
N ALA A 391 11.18 11.75 2.21
CA ALA A 391 12.13 11.81 1.10
C ALA A 391 11.47 12.25 -0.21
N SER A 392 10.31 11.68 -0.55
CA SER A 392 9.58 12.08 -1.76
C SER A 392 9.00 13.49 -1.68
N CYS A 393 8.54 13.94 -0.51
CA CYS A 393 8.13 15.34 -0.28
C CYS A 393 9.30 16.31 -0.49
N TRP A 394 10.45 16.04 0.13
CA TRP A 394 11.62 16.90 0.03
C TRP A 394 12.14 16.97 -1.42
N LEU A 395 12.22 15.83 -2.11
CA LEU A 395 12.63 15.78 -3.51
C LEU A 395 11.63 16.51 -4.41
N LYS A 396 10.32 16.36 -4.19
CA LYS A 396 9.32 17.14 -4.93
C LYS A 396 9.53 18.64 -4.73
N ARG A 397 9.75 19.07 -3.48
CA ARG A 397 9.86 20.49 -3.12
C ARG A 397 11.11 21.14 -3.68
N HIS A 398 12.26 20.47 -3.54
CA HIS A 398 13.58 21.05 -3.80
C HIS A 398 14.19 20.63 -5.13
N GLU A 399 13.71 19.53 -5.70
CA GLU A 399 14.27 18.88 -6.90
C GLU A 399 13.16 18.50 -7.91
N PRO A 400 12.20 19.40 -8.23
CA PRO A 400 10.97 19.04 -8.93
C PRO A 400 11.20 18.47 -10.35
N ALA A 401 12.20 18.96 -11.08
CA ALA A 401 12.54 18.44 -12.41
C ALA A 401 13.10 17.00 -12.31
N CYS A 402 14.04 16.77 -11.39
CA CYS A 402 14.59 15.44 -11.11
C CYS A 402 13.50 14.47 -10.64
N PHE A 403 12.61 14.94 -9.75
CA PHE A 403 11.53 14.14 -9.19
C PHE A 403 10.52 13.73 -10.27
N LEU A 404 10.09 14.67 -11.13
CA LEU A 404 9.20 14.37 -12.25
C LEU A 404 9.80 13.31 -13.18
N ALA A 405 11.02 13.54 -13.67
CA ALA A 405 11.67 12.62 -14.60
C ALA A 405 11.79 11.22 -13.98
N ALA A 406 11.99 11.12 -12.66
CA ALA A 406 12.23 9.86 -11.98
C ALA A 406 10.92 9.09 -11.79
N LEU A 407 9.83 9.80 -11.49
CA LEU A 407 8.48 9.25 -11.47
C LEU A 407 8.06 8.73 -12.85
N LEU A 408 8.34 9.48 -13.92
CA LEU A 408 8.00 9.07 -15.29
C LEU A 408 8.76 7.80 -15.69
N ASN A 409 10.06 7.73 -15.39
CA ASN A 409 10.91 6.57 -15.68
C ASN A 409 10.69 5.37 -14.73
N SER A 410 9.79 5.51 -13.75
CA SER A 410 9.42 4.46 -12.80
C SER A 410 7.97 3.97 -12.96
N GLN A 411 7.27 4.44 -14.00
CA GLN A 411 5.90 3.99 -14.30
C GLN A 411 5.87 2.51 -14.76
N PRO A 412 4.77 1.78 -14.51
CA PRO A 412 3.52 2.23 -13.90
C PRO A 412 3.58 2.27 -12.36
N MET A 413 3.26 3.41 -11.75
CA MET A 413 3.15 3.54 -10.30
C MET A 413 2.40 4.81 -9.86
N GLY A 414 1.98 4.86 -8.60
CA GLY A 414 1.30 6.02 -8.01
C GLY A 414 -0.15 6.17 -8.47
N PHE A 415 -0.81 7.24 -8.01
CA PHE A 415 -2.22 7.54 -8.32
C PHE A 415 -2.43 8.30 -9.63
N TYR A 416 -1.40 9.01 -10.11
CA TYR A 416 -1.50 9.95 -11.23
C TYR A 416 -0.77 9.43 -12.46
N GLY A 417 -1.41 9.56 -13.63
CA GLY A 417 -0.80 9.19 -14.89
C GLY A 417 0.25 10.20 -15.37
N PRO A 418 1.11 9.84 -16.34
CA PRO A 418 2.18 10.69 -16.85
C PRO A 418 1.77 12.13 -17.19
N SER A 419 0.63 12.30 -17.86
CA SER A 419 0.13 13.64 -18.25
C SER A 419 -0.17 14.53 -17.05
N GLN A 420 -0.72 13.97 -15.97
CA GLN A 420 -1.04 14.72 -14.75
C GLN A 420 0.23 15.12 -14.00
N LEU A 421 1.22 14.23 -13.92
CA LEU A 421 2.53 14.51 -13.31
C LEU A 421 3.25 15.64 -14.04
N VAL A 422 3.27 15.60 -15.38
CA VAL A 422 3.87 16.66 -16.21
C VAL A 422 3.18 18.01 -16.00
N GLN A 423 1.85 18.03 -15.95
CA GLN A 423 1.09 19.25 -15.70
C GLN A 423 1.35 19.82 -14.31
N ASP A 424 1.46 18.96 -13.30
CA ASP A 424 1.77 19.37 -11.93
C ASP A 424 3.15 20.04 -11.86
N ALA A 425 4.18 19.38 -12.39
CA ALA A 425 5.53 19.94 -12.39
C ALA A 425 5.65 21.26 -13.20
N ARG A 426 4.91 21.40 -14.31
CA ARG A 426 4.83 22.68 -15.05
C ARG A 426 4.25 23.81 -14.19
N ARG A 427 3.26 23.53 -13.34
CA ARG A 427 2.73 24.52 -12.37
C ARG A 427 3.76 24.88 -11.30
N HIS A 428 4.71 23.98 -11.04
CA HIS A 428 5.85 24.17 -10.15
C HIS A 428 7.11 24.71 -10.86
N GLY A 429 6.96 25.30 -12.06
CA GLY A 429 8.05 25.98 -12.75
C GLY A 429 9.01 25.08 -13.54
N VAL A 430 8.74 23.77 -13.61
CA VAL A 430 9.55 22.88 -14.45
C VAL A 430 9.20 23.12 -15.93
N THR A 431 10.18 23.54 -16.71
CA THR A 431 10.01 23.62 -18.18
C THR A 431 10.02 22.21 -18.72
N VAL A 432 8.97 21.80 -19.44
CA VAL A 432 8.88 20.45 -19.99
C VAL A 432 8.81 20.53 -21.51
N LEU A 433 9.93 20.23 -22.14
CA LEU A 433 10.18 20.28 -23.58
C LEU A 433 9.63 19.04 -24.29
N ALA A 434 9.29 19.19 -25.57
CA ALA A 434 8.87 18.07 -26.40
C ALA A 434 10.05 17.13 -26.70
N VAL A 435 9.68 15.96 -27.22
CA VAL A 435 10.59 14.98 -27.79
C VAL A 435 11.35 15.56 -28.96
N ASP A 436 12.63 15.20 -29.07
CA ASP A 436 13.44 15.53 -30.23
C ASP A 436 14.33 14.34 -30.61
N VAL A 437 14.27 13.93 -31.88
CA VAL A 437 14.96 12.75 -32.40
C VAL A 437 16.49 12.84 -32.30
N THR A 438 17.05 14.04 -32.21
CA THR A 438 18.50 14.28 -32.20
C THR A 438 19.09 14.32 -30.80
N CYS A 439 18.27 14.46 -29.76
CA CYS A 439 18.77 14.68 -28.40
C CYS A 439 17.94 14.06 -27.27
N SER A 440 16.75 13.53 -27.55
CA SER A 440 16.01 12.68 -26.60
C SER A 440 16.59 11.27 -26.58
N ASP A 441 16.51 10.63 -25.41
CA ASP A 441 16.79 9.21 -25.23
C ASP A 441 15.47 8.45 -25.01
N TRP A 442 15.55 7.14 -24.79
CA TRP A 442 14.44 6.29 -24.42
C TRP A 442 13.77 6.75 -23.12
N ASP A 443 14.57 6.97 -22.07
CA ASP A 443 14.13 7.45 -20.76
C ASP A 443 14.05 9.00 -20.74
N CYS A 444 13.23 9.57 -19.85
CA CYS A 444 13.23 11.01 -19.60
C CYS A 444 14.61 11.48 -19.14
N THR A 445 15.10 12.57 -19.70
CA THR A 445 16.40 13.18 -19.34
C THR A 445 16.24 14.62 -18.86
N LEU A 446 17.19 15.05 -18.03
CA LEU A 446 17.30 16.42 -17.56
C LEU A 446 18.21 17.20 -18.50
N GLN A 447 17.86 18.46 -18.79
CA GLN A 447 18.71 19.35 -19.58
C GLN A 447 18.85 20.70 -18.89
N THR A 448 20.10 21.14 -18.75
CA THR A 448 20.37 22.50 -18.27
C THR A 448 20.03 23.49 -19.38
N THR A 449 18.94 24.22 -19.23
CA THR A 449 18.66 25.40 -20.03
C THR A 449 19.59 26.51 -19.58
N GLY A 450 20.79 26.54 -20.15
CA GLY A 450 21.64 27.71 -20.07
C GLY A 450 20.98 28.84 -20.85
N VAL A 451 20.38 29.80 -20.16
CA VAL A 451 20.40 31.16 -20.71
C VAL A 451 21.85 31.60 -20.56
N ARG A 452 22.62 31.62 -21.66
CA ARG A 452 23.83 32.44 -21.71
C ARG A 452 23.38 33.89 -21.61
N THR A 453 23.24 34.40 -20.40
CA THR A 453 23.33 35.83 -20.18
C THR A 453 24.81 36.16 -20.16
N ASP A 454 25.33 36.74 -21.24
CA ASP A 454 26.63 37.40 -21.21
C ASP A 454 26.49 38.62 -20.27
N GLY A 455 26.70 38.40 -18.96
CA GLY A 455 26.55 39.40 -17.89
C GLY A 455 26.92 38.80 -16.52
N PRO A 456 27.40 39.61 -15.56
CA PRO A 456 27.97 39.10 -14.31
C PRO A 456 26.91 38.38 -13.43
N PRO A 457 27.33 37.45 -12.56
CA PRO A 457 26.43 36.54 -11.88
C PRO A 457 25.55 37.30 -10.89
N SER A 458 24.26 37.42 -11.20
CA SER A 458 23.24 37.70 -10.19
C SER A 458 22.63 36.36 -9.74
N SER A 459 22.24 36.28 -8.48
CA SER A 459 21.75 35.10 -7.77
C SER A 459 20.36 34.60 -8.23
N ALA A 460 20.12 34.55 -9.54
CA ALA A 460 18.90 34.06 -10.13
C ALA A 460 18.94 32.53 -10.25
N GLN A 461 17.94 31.86 -9.68
CA GLN A 461 17.68 30.44 -9.88
C GLN A 461 17.67 30.11 -11.37
N ALA A 462 18.48 29.15 -11.79
CA ALA A 462 18.47 28.66 -13.16
C ALA A 462 17.08 28.12 -13.49
N ASN A 463 16.42 28.66 -14.52
CA ASN A 463 15.18 28.08 -15.04
C ASN A 463 15.49 26.68 -15.56
N GLU A 464 14.91 25.66 -14.93
CA GLU A 464 15.19 24.25 -15.22
C GLU A 464 14.29 23.72 -16.33
N SER A 465 14.86 22.89 -17.22
CA SER A 465 14.12 22.21 -18.27
C SER A 465 14.32 20.68 -18.25
N MET A 466 13.23 19.95 -18.48
CA MET A 466 13.17 18.52 -18.67
C MET A 466 12.71 18.25 -20.10
N LYS A 467 13.30 17.29 -20.81
CA LYS A 467 12.78 16.83 -22.11
C LYS A 467 11.86 15.62 -21.93
N LEU A 468 10.68 15.67 -22.55
CA LEU A 468 9.72 14.55 -22.61
C LEU A 468 10.24 13.44 -23.52
N MET A 469 9.76 12.22 -23.25
CA MET A 469 10.05 10.99 -23.99
C MET A 469 9.44 10.98 -25.39
N ALA A 470 10.16 10.38 -26.34
CA ALA A 470 9.61 9.86 -27.59
C ALA A 470 8.67 8.67 -27.34
N GLN A 471 7.41 8.91 -27.00
CA GLN A 471 6.39 7.88 -27.24
C GLN A 471 5.89 7.99 -28.67
N VAL A 472 6.51 7.20 -29.57
CA VAL A 472 5.78 6.70 -30.73
C VAL A 472 4.69 5.80 -30.16
N ALA A 473 3.44 6.24 -30.27
CA ALA A 473 2.29 5.43 -29.92
C ALA A 473 2.29 4.15 -30.78
N GLN A 474 2.83 3.06 -30.26
CA GLN A 474 2.51 1.74 -30.78
C GLN A 474 1.25 1.25 -30.06
N VAL A 475 0.12 1.47 -30.72
CA VAL A 475 -1.04 0.59 -30.59
C VAL A 475 -0.54 -0.83 -30.87
N PRO A 476 -0.78 -1.82 -30.00
CA PRO A 476 -0.43 -3.19 -30.33
C PRO A 476 -1.33 -3.66 -31.47
N VAL A 477 -0.78 -3.71 -32.69
CA VAL A 477 -1.38 -4.50 -33.76
C VAL A 477 -1.18 -5.96 -33.37
N LYS A 478 -2.25 -6.62 -32.91
CA LYS A 478 -2.29 -8.07 -32.81
C LYS A 478 -1.97 -8.65 -34.19
N GLY A 479 -0.92 -9.47 -34.31
CA GLY A 479 -0.89 -10.51 -35.34
C GLY A 479 0.30 -10.64 -36.26
N THR A 480 1.51 -10.19 -35.90
CA THR A 480 2.71 -10.55 -36.70
C THR A 480 3.77 -11.23 -35.83
N ARG A 481 4.02 -12.51 -36.14
CA ARG A 481 5.15 -13.28 -35.59
C ARG A 481 6.46 -12.66 -36.10
N PRO A 482 7.50 -12.52 -35.27
CA PRO A 482 8.82 -12.17 -35.79
C PRO A 482 9.38 -13.36 -36.60
N ILE A 483 9.79 -13.08 -37.83
CA ILE A 483 10.64 -13.97 -38.64
C ILE A 483 12.07 -13.78 -38.13
N PRO A 484 12.83 -14.86 -37.91
CA PRO A 484 14.20 -14.77 -37.39
C PRO A 484 15.16 -14.32 -38.49
N LEU A 485 16.03 -13.37 -38.16
CA LEU A 485 17.38 -13.24 -38.69
C LEU A 485 18.34 -13.00 -37.53
#